data_AF-A0A3M0W269-F1
#
_entry.id   AF-A0A3M0W269-F1
#
_cell.length_a   1.000
_cell.length_b   1.000
_cell.length_c   1.000
_cell.angle_alpha   90.00
_cell.angle_beta   90.00
_cell.angle_gamma   90.00
#
_symmetry.space_group_name_H-M   'P 1'
#
loop_
_entity.id
_entity.type
_entity.pdbx_description
1 polymer ?
#
loop_
_entity_poly.entity_id
_entity_poly.type
_entity_poly.pdbx_seq_one_letter_code
_entity_poly.pdbx_strand_id
1 'polypeptide(L)'
;MKERDERPKFIIRFPLPYKVDGPKSAGNADEKLRCEVATYIWIQDHCPDIPIPRLRGFGFSSGQTFTALDNVPLYSRVFAIPPLKTGYLLLDYIDRTEATMLSESWETHGHDQGRRMALFKGLSRILLSLSQTPLPRLGSFTINDQGVVSLSNRPLTLRLHQMESEGIPPAITPRTKTYTSTELYLLDLLAGQDQRLAHQLNAINSESDCKAQMAALTGVRATLHHFLDRDQSAGPFYLTFTDTHQSNIFVDHDWNIKYLIDLEWACALPWQLQRVPYYWLTSKSVDSLLQEREPRGIQPGARGVYVGL
;
A
#
# COMPACT_ATOMS: atom_id res chain seq x y z
N MET A 1 4.18 -40.93 12.99
CA MET A 1 4.45 -39.56 13.45
C MET A 1 5.64 -39.05 12.67
N LYS A 2 5.45 -38.14 11.71
CA LYS A 2 6.58 -37.43 11.08
C LYS A 2 7.02 -36.35 12.07
N GLU A 3 8.26 -36.41 12.54
CA GLU A 3 8.90 -35.30 13.24
C GLU A 3 8.71 -34.03 12.40
N ARG A 4 8.08 -33.00 12.97
CA ARG A 4 8.13 -31.66 12.40
C ARG A 4 9.60 -31.26 12.47
N ASP A 5 10.22 -30.99 11.33
CA ASP A 5 11.56 -30.40 11.27
C ASP A 5 11.50 -29.06 12.02
N GLU A 6 11.98 -29.03 13.27
CA GLU A 6 11.91 -27.89 14.22
C GLU A 6 12.82 -26.72 13.83
N ARG A 7 13.42 -26.75 12.64
CA ARG A 7 14.29 -25.69 12.16
C ARG A 7 13.46 -24.43 11.87
N PRO A 8 13.92 -23.24 12.32
CA PRO A 8 13.27 -21.99 11.99
C PRO A 8 13.29 -21.79 10.47
N LYS A 9 12.10 -21.50 9.91
CA LYS A 9 11.91 -21.24 8.48
C LYS A 9 11.78 -19.74 8.26
N PHE A 10 12.38 -19.25 7.17
CA PHE A 10 12.34 -17.85 6.79
C PHE A 10 11.97 -17.70 5.32
N ILE A 11 11.41 -16.53 4.97
CA ILE A 11 11.16 -16.13 3.58
C ILE A 11 12.12 -14.98 3.25
N ILE A 12 12.82 -15.13 2.13
CA ILE A 12 13.57 -14.02 1.54
C ILE A 12 12.84 -13.51 0.29
N ARG A 13 12.57 -12.20 0.25
CA ARG A 13 11.98 -11.51 -0.89
C ARG A 13 13.04 -10.66 -1.56
N PHE A 14 13.12 -10.74 -2.88
CA PHE A 14 13.96 -9.87 -3.70
C PHE A 14 13.07 -8.95 -4.54
N PRO A 15 13.31 -7.63 -4.55
CA PRO A 15 12.66 -6.75 -5.51
C PRO A 15 13.10 -7.17 -6.91
N LEU A 16 12.17 -7.14 -7.86
CA LEU A 16 12.44 -7.42 -9.26
C LEU A 16 12.65 -6.09 -9.98
N PRO A 17 13.90 -5.63 -10.21
CA PRO A 17 14.14 -4.27 -10.67
C PRO A 17 13.49 -3.99 -12.02
N TYR A 18 13.46 -4.97 -12.94
CA TYR A 18 12.81 -4.78 -14.25
C TYR A 18 11.30 -4.48 -14.21
N LYS A 19 10.62 -4.75 -13.08
CA LYS A 19 9.19 -4.42 -12.91
C LYS A 19 8.96 -3.00 -12.36
N VAL A 20 10.03 -2.36 -11.89
CA VAL A 20 9.93 -1.20 -11.00
C VAL A 20 10.85 -0.07 -11.46
N ASP A 21 12.10 -0.41 -11.78
CA ASP A 21 13.12 0.48 -12.34
C ASP A 21 13.14 0.39 -13.87
N GLY A 22 13.00 1.55 -14.50
CA GLY A 22 13.26 1.80 -15.91
C GLY A 22 14.25 2.97 -16.07
N PRO A 23 14.66 3.31 -17.31
CA PRO A 23 15.63 4.39 -17.56
C PRO A 23 15.22 5.75 -16.97
N LYS A 24 13.90 5.98 -16.83
CA LYS A 24 13.31 7.20 -16.27
C LYS A 24 12.87 7.08 -14.80
N SER A 25 12.93 5.89 -14.21
CA SER A 25 12.47 5.61 -12.84
C SER A 25 13.56 4.96 -11.97
N ALA A 26 14.83 5.27 -12.26
CA ALA A 26 15.97 4.71 -11.53
C ALA A 26 15.84 4.93 -10.01
N GLY A 27 16.01 3.86 -9.24
CA GLY A 27 15.95 3.90 -7.78
C GLY A 27 14.53 3.84 -7.22
N ASN A 28 13.49 3.64 -8.04
CA ASN A 28 12.14 3.37 -7.55
C ASN A 28 12.11 2.05 -6.76
N ALA A 29 12.91 1.06 -7.14
CA ALA A 29 12.97 -0.22 -6.43
C ALA A 29 13.52 -0.07 -5.01
N ASP A 30 14.55 0.77 -4.85
CA ASP A 30 15.16 1.06 -3.55
C ASP A 30 14.23 1.94 -2.70
N GLU A 31 13.55 2.94 -3.30
CA GLU A 31 12.53 3.74 -2.62
C GLU A 31 11.40 2.88 -2.05
N LYS A 32 10.86 1.98 -2.87
CA LYS A 32 9.82 1.01 -2.50
C LYS A 32 10.27 0.08 -1.38
N LEU A 33 11.46 -0.52 -1.51
CA LEU A 33 12.00 -1.43 -0.50
C LEU A 33 12.26 -0.71 0.83
N ARG A 34 12.79 0.52 0.80
CA ARG A 34 12.96 1.34 2.01
C ARG A 34 11.64 1.67 2.68
N CYS A 35 10.58 1.94 1.90
CA CYS A 35 9.24 2.17 2.44
C CYS A 35 8.68 0.91 3.11
N GLU A 36 8.84 -0.26 2.49
CA GLU A 36 8.40 -1.53 3.08
C GLU A 36 9.11 -1.81 4.41
N VAL A 37 10.44 -1.75 4.42
CA VAL A 37 11.27 -1.97 5.61
C VAL A 37 10.90 -1.02 6.75
N ALA A 38 10.82 0.28 6.44
CA ALA A 38 10.51 1.30 7.43
C ALA A 38 9.10 1.13 8.01
N THR A 39 8.14 0.68 7.19
CA THR A 39 6.78 0.38 7.63
C THR A 39 6.74 -0.83 8.57
N TYR A 40 7.46 -1.91 8.24
CA TYR A 40 7.60 -3.06 9.15
C TYR A 40 8.15 -2.63 10.51
N ILE A 41 9.27 -1.91 10.53
CA ILE A 41 9.90 -1.45 11.77
C ILE A 41 8.95 -0.57 12.58
N TRP A 42 8.33 0.42 11.93
CA TRP A 42 7.44 1.36 12.61
C TRP A 42 6.23 0.64 13.24
N ILE A 43 5.59 -0.29 12.53
CA ILE A 43 4.45 -1.07 13.06
C ILE A 43 4.89 -1.97 14.21
N GLN A 44 6.04 -2.64 14.09
CA GLN A 44 6.55 -3.50 15.17
C GLN A 44 6.81 -2.71 16.47
N ASP A 45 7.25 -1.46 16.36
CA ASP A 45 7.54 -0.59 17.51
C ASP A 45 6.30 0.10 18.09
N HIS A 46 5.34 0.51 17.26
CA HIS A 46 4.22 1.38 17.69
C HIS A 46 2.86 0.68 17.73
N CYS A 47 2.68 -0.40 16.97
CA CYS A 47 1.42 -1.12 16.82
C CYS A 47 1.62 -2.65 16.94
N PRO A 48 2.11 -3.15 18.09
CA PRO A 48 2.50 -4.56 18.26
C PRO A 48 1.33 -5.54 18.21
N ASP A 49 0.10 -5.06 18.31
CA ASP A 49 -1.12 -5.83 18.16
C ASP A 49 -1.52 -6.08 16.70
N ILE A 50 -0.93 -5.34 15.75
CA ILE A 50 -1.15 -5.58 14.33
C ILE A 50 -0.36 -6.82 13.92
N PRO A 51 -1.05 -7.87 13.43
CA PRO A 51 -0.38 -9.11 13.08
C PRO A 51 0.39 -8.95 11.76
N ILE A 52 1.71 -8.82 11.83
CA ILE A 52 2.62 -8.81 10.68
C ILE A 52 3.76 -9.81 10.90
N PRO A 53 4.30 -10.46 9.84
CA PRO A 53 5.48 -11.30 9.98
C PRO A 53 6.66 -10.49 10.51
N ARG A 54 7.49 -11.08 11.38
CA ARG A 54 8.63 -10.34 11.93
C ARG A 54 9.68 -10.10 10.85
N LEU A 55 10.09 -8.85 10.72
CA LEU A 55 11.26 -8.49 9.95
C LEU A 55 12.52 -8.93 10.69
N ARG A 56 13.32 -9.80 10.06
CA ARG A 56 14.55 -10.36 10.63
C ARG A 56 15.80 -9.72 10.07
N GLY A 57 15.74 -9.20 8.86
CA GLY A 57 16.83 -8.49 8.23
C GLY A 57 16.43 -7.97 6.85
N PHE A 58 17.25 -7.09 6.32
CA PHE A 58 17.06 -6.49 5.01
C PHE A 58 18.39 -5.99 4.46
N GLY A 59 18.45 -5.80 3.15
CA GLY A 59 19.59 -5.17 2.49
C GLY A 59 19.13 -4.29 1.33
N PHE A 60 19.95 -3.32 0.97
CA PHE A 60 19.70 -2.39 -0.14
C PHE A 60 20.66 -2.63 -1.30
N SER A 61 20.28 -2.11 -2.47
CA SER A 61 21.06 -2.25 -3.70
C SER A 61 22.48 -1.64 -3.60
N SER A 62 22.65 -0.65 -2.72
CA SER A 62 23.92 -0.02 -2.37
C SER A 62 24.84 -0.86 -1.46
N GLY A 63 24.39 -2.06 -1.05
CA GLY A 63 25.17 -3.04 -0.30
C GLY A 63 25.07 -2.92 1.23
N GLN A 64 24.34 -1.94 1.78
CA GLN A 64 24.04 -1.90 3.21
C GLN A 64 23.13 -3.06 3.57
N THR A 65 23.44 -3.73 4.68
CA THR A 65 22.71 -4.88 5.19
C THR A 65 22.48 -4.69 6.69
N PHE A 66 21.25 -4.93 7.13
CA PHE A 66 20.85 -4.85 8.52
C PHE A 66 20.18 -6.16 8.92
N THR A 67 20.57 -6.70 10.08
CA THR A 67 19.99 -7.92 10.65
C THR A 67 19.65 -7.66 12.11
N ALA A 68 18.47 -8.11 12.55
CA ALA A 68 18.06 -7.97 13.94
C ALA A 68 19.05 -8.72 14.83
N LEU A 69 19.56 -8.05 15.87
CA LEU A 69 20.67 -8.53 16.73
C LEU A 69 20.42 -9.92 17.35
N ASP A 70 19.14 -10.26 17.59
CA ASP A 70 18.70 -11.52 18.17
C ASP A 70 18.93 -12.73 17.25
N ASN A 71 19.10 -12.50 15.95
CA ASN A 71 19.23 -13.54 14.93
C ASN A 71 20.65 -13.70 14.38
N VAL A 72 21.62 -12.97 14.93
CA VAL A 72 23.01 -13.00 14.44
C VAL A 72 23.85 -13.88 15.37
N PRO A 73 24.34 -15.04 14.92
CA PRO A 73 25.34 -15.79 15.65
C PRO A 73 26.56 -14.92 15.97
N LEU A 74 27.16 -15.09 17.15
CA LEU A 74 28.24 -14.23 17.65
C LEU A 74 29.42 -14.09 16.67
N TYR A 75 29.68 -15.13 15.87
CA TYR A 75 30.70 -15.15 14.80
C TYR A 75 30.33 -14.32 13.56
N SER A 76 29.05 -14.22 13.20
CA SER A 76 28.57 -13.40 12.08
C SER A 76 28.55 -11.90 12.40
N ARG A 77 28.71 -11.52 13.68
CA ARG A 77 28.98 -10.13 14.10
C ARG A 77 30.42 -9.69 13.76
N VAL A 78 31.33 -10.65 13.55
CA VAL A 78 32.76 -10.43 13.26
C VAL A 78 33.06 -10.61 11.77
N PHE A 79 32.34 -11.50 11.09
CA PHE A 79 32.42 -11.70 9.65
C PHE A 79 31.16 -11.18 8.98
N ALA A 80 31.24 -9.96 8.42
CA ALA A 80 30.17 -9.39 7.62
C ALA A 80 29.77 -10.37 6.50
N ILE A 81 28.49 -10.72 6.44
CA ILE A 81 27.93 -11.44 5.29
C ILE A 81 28.25 -10.58 4.06
N PRO A 82 28.88 -11.14 3.00
CA PRO A 82 29.21 -10.36 1.82
C PRO A 82 27.93 -9.72 1.30
N PRO A 83 27.90 -8.39 1.15
CA PRO A 83 26.68 -7.69 0.83
C PRO A 83 26.17 -8.13 -0.54
N LEU A 84 24.91 -8.55 -0.59
CA LEU A 84 24.25 -8.82 -1.86
C LEU A 84 24.13 -7.49 -2.60
N LYS A 85 24.50 -7.47 -3.89
CA LYS A 85 24.32 -6.30 -4.77
C LYS A 85 22.84 -6.07 -5.18
N THR A 86 21.92 -6.77 -4.52
CA THR A 86 20.49 -6.73 -4.77
C THR A 86 19.81 -6.51 -3.43
N GLY A 87 18.86 -5.59 -3.37
CA GLY A 87 18.06 -5.40 -2.18
C GLY A 87 17.31 -6.67 -1.79
N TYR A 88 17.01 -6.87 -0.52
CA TYR A 88 16.22 -8.01 -0.05
C TYR A 88 15.53 -7.74 1.28
N LEU A 89 14.50 -8.53 1.56
CA LEU A 89 13.77 -8.56 2.83
C LEU A 89 13.76 -9.99 3.38
N LEU A 90 14.10 -10.16 4.66
CA LEU A 90 14.07 -11.45 5.35
C LEU A 90 12.96 -11.42 6.42
N LEU A 91 11.93 -12.24 6.22
CA LEU A 91 10.74 -12.33 7.08
C LEU A 91 10.60 -13.73 7.69
N ASP A 92 9.84 -13.83 8.78
CA ASP A 92 9.37 -15.11 9.29
C ASP A 92 8.52 -15.84 8.25
N TYR A 93 8.71 -17.16 8.13
CA TYR A 93 7.91 -18.00 7.24
C TYR A 93 6.52 -18.26 7.85
N ILE A 94 5.47 -17.96 7.08
CA ILE A 94 4.09 -18.26 7.47
C ILE A 94 3.78 -19.71 7.06
N ASP A 95 3.54 -20.59 8.04
CA ASP A 95 3.16 -21.98 7.77
C ASP A 95 1.71 -22.04 7.26
N ARG A 96 1.48 -22.70 6.13
CA ARG A 96 0.14 -22.89 5.52
C ARG A 96 -0.83 -23.64 6.43
N THR A 97 -0.32 -24.41 7.39
CA THR A 97 -1.15 -25.08 8.40
C THR A 97 -1.67 -24.13 9.48
N GLU A 98 -1.04 -22.97 9.65
CA GLU A 98 -1.44 -21.94 10.60
C GLU A 98 -2.32 -20.88 9.95
N ALA A 99 -1.94 -20.42 8.76
CA ALA A 99 -2.68 -19.40 8.03
C ALA A 99 -2.55 -19.55 6.51
N THR A 100 -3.64 -19.29 5.80
CA THR A 100 -3.67 -19.27 4.33
C THR A 100 -4.08 -17.89 3.83
N MET A 101 -3.74 -17.55 2.58
CA MET A 101 -4.17 -16.30 1.98
C MET A 101 -5.70 -16.28 1.89
N LEU A 102 -6.32 -15.16 2.27
CA LEU A 102 -7.76 -14.99 2.21
C LEU A 102 -8.30 -15.23 0.78
N SER A 103 -7.54 -14.83 -0.25
CA SER A 103 -7.89 -15.07 -1.66
C SER A 103 -8.05 -16.55 -2.02
N GLU A 104 -7.37 -17.48 -1.34
CA GLU A 104 -7.51 -18.93 -1.61
C GLU A 104 -8.90 -19.47 -1.19
N SER A 105 -9.56 -18.83 -0.22
CA SER A 105 -10.82 -19.31 0.36
C SER A 105 -12.00 -18.36 0.13
N TRP A 106 -11.76 -17.20 -0.52
CA TRP A 106 -12.75 -16.14 -0.69
C TRP A 106 -13.95 -16.56 -1.52
N GLU A 107 -13.75 -17.20 -2.68
CA GLU A 107 -14.86 -17.59 -3.56
C GLU A 107 -15.77 -18.63 -2.90
N THR A 108 -15.21 -19.54 -2.11
CA THR A 108 -15.95 -20.61 -1.45
C THR A 108 -16.71 -20.12 -0.22
N HIS A 109 -16.11 -19.22 0.57
CA HIS A 109 -16.64 -18.81 1.87
C HIS A 109 -17.04 -17.33 1.96
N GLY A 110 -16.98 -16.58 0.85
CA GLY A 110 -17.28 -15.14 0.76
C GLY A 110 -18.68 -14.74 1.18
N HIS A 111 -19.63 -15.66 1.21
CA HIS A 111 -21.00 -15.43 1.66
C HIS A 111 -21.27 -15.91 3.09
N ASP A 112 -20.30 -16.54 3.75
CA ASP A 112 -20.43 -16.99 5.13
C ASP A 112 -20.40 -15.79 6.09
N GLN A 113 -21.51 -15.59 6.79
CA GLN A 113 -21.68 -14.45 7.68
C GLN A 113 -20.74 -14.49 8.90
N GLY A 114 -20.47 -15.68 9.45
CA GLY A 114 -19.63 -15.83 10.63
C GLY A 114 -18.17 -15.47 10.33
N ARG A 115 -17.64 -16.00 9.23
CA ARG A 115 -16.29 -15.72 8.75
C ARG A 115 -16.11 -14.25 8.39
N ARG A 116 -17.07 -13.65 7.67
CA ARG A 116 -17.03 -12.21 7.36
C ARG A 116 -17.03 -11.35 8.61
N MET A 117 -17.83 -11.72 9.63
CA MET A 117 -17.86 -11.00 10.90
C MET A 117 -16.49 -11.06 11.60
N ALA A 118 -15.85 -12.23 11.64
CA ALA A 118 -14.51 -12.39 12.19
C ALA A 118 -13.48 -11.52 11.45
N LEU A 119 -13.51 -11.54 10.11
CA LEU A 119 -12.65 -10.73 9.26
C LEU A 119 -12.84 -9.23 9.52
N PHE A 120 -14.08 -8.74 9.50
CA PHE A 120 -14.38 -7.33 9.73
C PHE A 120 -13.97 -6.89 11.13
N LYS A 121 -14.14 -7.74 12.14
CA LYS A 121 -13.67 -7.48 13.50
C LYS A 121 -12.14 -7.37 13.54
N GLY A 122 -11.42 -8.23 12.82
CA GLY A 122 -9.97 -8.17 12.66
C GLY A 122 -9.52 -6.87 12.00
N LEU A 123 -10.09 -6.53 10.84
CA LEU A 123 -9.79 -5.28 10.12
C LEU A 123 -10.07 -4.04 10.97
N SER A 124 -11.20 -4.02 11.69
CA SER A 124 -11.57 -2.92 12.59
C SER A 124 -10.54 -2.73 13.69
N ARG A 125 -10.03 -3.81 14.28
CA ARG A 125 -8.97 -3.73 15.31
C ARG A 125 -7.68 -3.15 14.74
N ILE A 126 -7.27 -3.59 13.55
CA ILE A 126 -6.06 -3.09 12.87
C ILE A 126 -6.20 -1.58 12.59
N LEU A 127 -7.33 -1.16 12.03
CA LEU A 127 -7.61 0.26 11.77
C LEU A 127 -7.59 1.10 13.06
N LEU A 128 -8.18 0.57 14.15
CA LEU A 128 -8.17 1.23 15.46
C LEU A 128 -6.78 1.28 16.09
N SER A 129 -5.91 0.31 15.85
CA SER A 129 -4.52 0.34 16.32
C SER A 129 -3.72 1.39 15.57
N LEU A 130 -3.83 1.44 14.24
CA LEU A 130 -3.16 2.44 13.42
C LEU A 130 -3.61 3.87 13.74
N SER A 131 -4.88 4.06 14.10
CA SER A 131 -5.42 5.39 14.43
C SER A 131 -5.05 5.88 15.83
N GLN A 132 -4.46 5.04 16.69
CA GLN A 132 -4.00 5.47 18.01
C GLN A 132 -2.75 6.35 17.96
N THR A 133 -1.98 6.28 16.87
CA THR A 133 -0.74 7.04 16.71
C THR A 133 -0.86 8.06 15.58
N PRO A 134 -1.32 9.30 15.87
CA PRO A 134 -1.39 10.34 14.85
C PRO A 134 0.01 10.74 14.39
N LEU A 135 0.15 10.95 13.08
CA LEU A 135 1.38 11.32 12.42
C LEU A 135 1.40 12.82 12.12
N PRO A 136 2.58 13.47 12.15
CA PRO A 136 2.69 14.93 12.05
C PRO A 136 2.49 15.46 10.63
N ARG A 137 2.54 14.60 9.62
CA ARG A 137 2.48 14.96 8.20
C ARG A 137 2.05 13.78 7.34
N LEU A 138 1.62 14.09 6.13
CA LEU A 138 1.29 13.16 5.06
C LEU A 138 2.57 12.80 4.30
N GLY A 139 2.79 11.50 4.08
CA GLY A 139 4.04 10.95 3.52
C GLY A 139 4.15 9.44 3.71
N SER A 140 5.25 8.84 3.29
CA SER A 140 5.59 7.45 3.58
C SER A 140 6.81 7.36 4.50
N PHE A 141 6.84 6.33 5.34
CA PHE A 141 8.03 6.02 6.11
C PHE A 141 9.15 5.59 5.18
N THR A 142 10.38 5.92 5.54
CA THR A 142 11.59 5.47 4.85
C THR A 142 12.71 5.31 5.85
N ILE A 143 13.75 4.60 5.46
CA ILE A 143 14.92 4.33 6.27
C ILE A 143 16.17 4.82 5.53
N ASN A 144 17.00 5.58 6.23
CA ASN A 144 18.26 6.08 5.67
C ASN A 144 19.37 5.02 5.76
N ASP A 145 20.54 5.34 5.22
CA ASP A 145 21.69 4.42 5.19
C ASP A 145 22.30 4.17 6.57
N GLN A 146 21.89 4.92 7.59
CA GLN A 146 22.25 4.73 8.99
C GLN A 146 21.24 3.85 9.74
N GLY A 147 20.20 3.35 9.07
CA GLY A 147 19.16 2.52 9.67
C GLY A 147 18.12 3.31 10.48
N VAL A 148 18.07 4.64 10.32
CA VAL A 148 17.10 5.49 11.03
C VAL A 148 15.81 5.61 10.23
N VAL A 149 14.72 5.18 10.84
CA VAL A 149 13.36 5.31 10.29
C VAL A 149 12.85 6.74 10.46
N SER A 150 12.26 7.30 9.41
CA SER A 150 11.65 8.63 9.45
C SER A 150 10.48 8.76 8.47
N LEU A 151 9.52 9.63 8.79
CA LEU A 151 8.40 9.98 7.92
C LEU A 151 8.80 11.13 7.00
N SER A 152 9.70 10.84 6.05
CA SER A 152 10.31 11.85 5.18
C SER A 152 10.24 11.52 3.69
N ASN A 153 9.63 10.39 3.31
CA ASN A 153 9.37 10.10 1.91
C ASN A 153 8.03 10.68 1.48
N ARG A 154 7.90 10.97 0.20
CA ARG A 154 6.63 11.31 -0.43
C ARG A 154 5.60 10.20 -0.22
N PRO A 155 4.30 10.50 -0.35
CA PRO A 155 3.25 9.49 -0.29
C PRO A 155 3.41 8.56 -1.49
N LEU A 156 3.97 7.39 -1.24
CA LEU A 156 4.29 6.42 -2.28
C LEU A 156 3.16 5.39 -2.35
N THR A 157 2.18 5.65 -3.20
CA THR A 157 1.10 4.69 -3.48
C THR A 157 1.46 3.83 -4.69
N LEU A 158 0.88 2.62 -4.76
CA LEU A 158 1.04 1.73 -5.91
C LEU A 158 0.74 2.44 -7.24
N ARG A 159 -0.30 3.28 -7.27
CA ARG A 159 -0.74 3.97 -8.48
C ARG A 159 0.29 4.99 -8.97
N LEU A 160 0.82 5.84 -8.09
CA LEU A 160 1.85 6.81 -8.44
C LEU A 160 3.11 6.12 -8.93
N HIS A 161 3.50 5.06 -8.24
CA HIS A 161 4.67 4.27 -8.63
C HIS A 161 4.50 3.59 -9.99
N GLN A 162 3.32 2.99 -10.27
CA GLN A 162 3.02 2.39 -11.58
C GLN A 162 3.10 3.41 -12.72
N MET A 163 2.56 4.61 -12.52
CA MET A 163 2.62 5.67 -13.54
C MET A 163 4.07 6.00 -13.91
N GLU A 164 4.95 6.10 -12.92
CA GLU A 164 6.37 6.37 -13.15
C GLU A 164 7.10 5.22 -13.85
N SER A 165 6.79 3.96 -13.47
CA SER A 165 7.29 2.77 -14.17
C SER A 165 6.86 2.73 -15.64
N GLU A 166 5.68 3.26 -15.95
CA GLU A 166 5.15 3.41 -17.32
C GLU A 166 5.75 4.62 -18.08
N GLY A 167 6.65 5.38 -17.44
CA GLY A 167 7.36 6.51 -18.04
C GLY A 167 6.62 7.85 -17.98
N ILE A 168 5.54 7.93 -17.18
CA ILE A 168 4.84 9.19 -16.89
C ILE A 168 5.71 10.01 -15.91
N PRO A 169 5.87 11.32 -16.11
CA PRO A 169 6.60 12.17 -15.18
C PRO A 169 6.04 12.08 -13.75
N PRO A 170 6.90 12.03 -12.72
CA PRO A 170 6.47 11.93 -11.32
C PRO A 170 5.64 13.16 -10.91
N ALA A 171 4.45 12.91 -10.38
CA ALA A 171 3.54 13.96 -9.93
C ALA A 171 4.06 14.70 -8.70
N ILE A 172 4.74 13.96 -7.81
CA ILE A 172 5.24 14.46 -6.53
C ILE A 172 6.76 14.44 -6.55
N THR A 173 7.37 15.62 -6.66
CA THR A 173 8.82 15.82 -6.64
C THR A 173 9.21 16.97 -5.70
N PRO A 174 10.37 16.90 -5.03
CA PRO A 174 11.31 15.76 -4.95
C PRO A 174 10.75 14.58 -4.14
N ARG A 175 11.42 13.41 -4.13
CA ARG A 175 11.01 12.23 -3.34
C ARG A 175 10.87 12.52 -1.83
N THR A 176 11.56 13.53 -1.32
CA THR A 176 11.47 13.95 0.08
C THR A 176 10.27 14.86 0.38
N LYS A 177 9.42 15.16 -0.61
CA LYS A 177 8.26 16.05 -0.46
C LYS A 177 7.17 15.38 0.37
N THR A 178 6.93 15.91 1.56
CA THR A 178 5.82 15.55 2.45
C THR A 178 4.84 16.71 2.54
N TYR A 179 3.63 16.46 3.02
CA TYR A 179 2.57 17.46 3.07
C TYR A 179 2.06 17.66 4.48
N THR A 180 1.83 18.91 4.85
CA THR A 180 1.03 19.27 6.02
C THR A 180 -0.38 19.68 5.63
N SER A 181 -0.70 19.80 4.34
CA SER A 181 -2.03 20.14 3.83
C SER A 181 -2.54 19.03 2.90
N THR A 182 -3.71 18.50 3.23
CA THR A 182 -4.44 17.53 2.40
C THR A 182 -4.77 18.10 1.02
N GLU A 183 -5.11 19.39 0.94
CA GLU A 183 -5.48 20.04 -0.31
C GLU A 183 -4.31 20.07 -1.30
N LEU A 184 -3.11 20.43 -0.83
CA LEU A 184 -1.91 20.45 -1.68
C LEU A 184 -1.56 19.05 -2.19
N TYR A 185 -1.73 18.02 -1.36
CA TYR A 185 -1.52 16.64 -1.79
C TYR A 185 -2.49 16.23 -2.90
N LEU A 186 -3.78 16.52 -2.75
CA LEU A 186 -4.80 16.19 -3.76
C LEU A 186 -4.61 16.96 -5.07
N LEU A 187 -4.18 18.21 -5.00
CA LEU A 187 -3.85 18.99 -6.20
C LEU A 187 -2.67 18.38 -6.97
N ASP A 188 -1.64 17.90 -6.28
CA ASP A 188 -0.52 17.19 -6.93
C ASP A 188 -0.96 15.83 -7.50
N LEU A 189 -1.87 15.09 -6.86
CA LEU A 189 -2.46 13.89 -7.45
C LEU A 189 -3.22 14.20 -8.75
N LEU A 190 -4.01 15.27 -8.77
CA LEU A 190 -4.72 15.72 -9.97
C LEU A 190 -3.74 16.13 -11.08
N ALA A 191 -2.65 16.83 -10.74
CA ALA A 191 -1.59 17.15 -11.69
C ALA A 191 -0.94 15.87 -12.27
N GLY A 192 -0.77 14.82 -11.45
CA GLY A 192 -0.32 13.50 -11.91
C GLY A 192 -1.27 12.87 -12.93
N GLN A 193 -2.59 13.02 -12.76
CA GLN A 193 -3.57 12.55 -13.75
C GLN A 193 -3.50 13.35 -15.05
N ASP A 194 -3.23 14.67 -14.99
CA ASP A 194 -2.99 15.47 -16.19
C ASP A 194 -1.74 14.97 -16.94
N GLN A 195 -0.66 14.65 -16.21
CA GLN A 195 0.55 14.04 -16.80
C GLN A 195 0.24 12.70 -17.46
N ARG A 196 -0.60 11.87 -16.83
CA ARG A 196 -1.05 10.60 -17.40
C ARG A 196 -1.79 10.80 -18.71
N LEU A 197 -2.76 11.72 -18.77
CA LEU A 197 -3.49 12.01 -20.01
C LEU A 197 -2.55 12.51 -21.13
N ALA A 198 -1.53 13.29 -20.78
CA ALA A 198 -0.57 13.81 -21.76
C ALA A 198 0.40 12.75 -22.30
N HIS A 199 0.79 11.75 -21.48
CA HIS A 199 1.87 10.81 -21.83
C HIS A 199 1.40 9.38 -22.12
N GLN A 200 0.27 8.95 -21.56
CA GLN A 200 -0.26 7.60 -21.70
C GLN A 200 -1.39 7.57 -22.74
N LEU A 201 -1.03 7.72 -24.02
CA LEU A 201 -2.01 7.85 -25.11
C LEU A 201 -2.91 6.62 -25.28
N ASN A 202 -2.44 5.43 -24.89
CA ASN A 202 -3.23 4.20 -24.89
C ASN A 202 -4.30 4.14 -23.78
N ALA A 203 -4.34 5.13 -22.87
CA ALA A 203 -5.40 5.24 -21.86
C ALA A 203 -6.68 5.93 -22.37
N ILE A 204 -6.66 6.43 -23.61
CA ILE A 204 -7.78 7.12 -24.25
C ILE A 204 -8.32 6.21 -25.37
N ASN A 205 -9.56 5.76 -25.23
CA ASN A 205 -10.18 4.86 -26.20
C ASN A 205 -10.85 5.61 -27.37
N SER A 206 -11.22 6.87 -27.16
CA SER A 206 -11.87 7.74 -28.14
C SER A 206 -11.75 9.21 -27.75
N GLU A 207 -12.08 10.12 -28.68
CA GLU A 207 -12.19 11.55 -28.38
C GLU A 207 -13.24 11.84 -27.29
N SER A 208 -14.37 11.10 -27.31
CA SER A 208 -15.41 11.24 -26.28
C SER A 208 -14.94 10.80 -24.90
N ASP A 209 -14.17 9.69 -24.81
CA ASP A 209 -13.53 9.22 -23.58
C ASP A 209 -12.52 10.25 -23.05
N CYS A 210 -11.68 10.80 -23.93
CA CYS A 210 -10.75 11.88 -23.58
C CYS A 210 -11.47 13.09 -22.96
N LYS A 211 -12.50 13.60 -23.65
CA LYS A 211 -13.30 14.73 -23.17
C LYS A 211 -13.96 14.41 -21.82
N ALA A 212 -14.47 13.20 -21.63
CA ALA A 212 -15.09 12.78 -20.39
C ALA A 212 -14.07 12.73 -19.23
N GLN A 213 -12.88 12.16 -19.45
CA GLN A 213 -11.81 12.14 -18.44
C GLN A 213 -11.33 13.56 -18.08
N MET A 214 -11.11 14.42 -19.08
CA MET A 214 -10.73 15.83 -18.85
C MET A 214 -11.82 16.62 -18.10
N ALA A 215 -13.09 16.43 -18.47
CA ALA A 215 -14.22 17.05 -17.79
C ALA A 215 -14.32 16.57 -16.34
N ALA A 216 -14.11 15.28 -16.09
CA ALA A 216 -14.11 14.71 -14.74
C ALA A 216 -12.98 15.30 -13.88
N LEU A 217 -11.74 15.36 -14.38
CA LEU A 217 -10.62 15.98 -13.66
C LEU A 217 -10.88 17.47 -13.36
N THR A 218 -11.44 18.19 -14.34
CA THR A 218 -11.81 19.60 -14.17
C THR A 218 -12.92 19.77 -13.12
N GLY A 219 -13.93 18.89 -13.16
CA GLY A 219 -15.03 18.88 -12.20
C GLY A 219 -14.53 18.61 -10.78
N VAL A 220 -13.69 17.59 -10.58
CA VAL A 220 -13.07 17.28 -9.29
C VAL A 220 -12.25 18.46 -8.79
N ARG A 221 -11.43 19.08 -9.65
CA ARG A 221 -10.62 20.24 -9.29
C ARG A 221 -11.48 21.44 -8.86
N ALA A 222 -12.57 21.71 -9.57
CA ALA A 222 -13.48 22.81 -9.24
C ALA A 222 -14.28 22.57 -7.95
N THR A 223 -14.62 21.32 -7.67
CA THR A 223 -15.47 20.93 -6.52
C THR A 223 -14.68 20.41 -5.31
N LEU A 224 -13.34 20.36 -5.40
CA LEU A 224 -12.46 19.79 -4.37
C LEU A 224 -12.74 20.35 -2.96
N HIS A 225 -12.98 21.65 -2.88
CA HIS A 225 -13.24 22.36 -1.63
C HIS A 225 -14.54 21.93 -0.92
N HIS A 226 -15.48 21.27 -1.61
CA HIS A 226 -16.69 20.70 -1.00
C HIS A 226 -16.43 19.34 -0.34
N PHE A 227 -15.37 18.65 -0.74
CA PHE A 227 -15.00 17.32 -0.23
C PHE A 227 -13.93 17.39 0.87
N LEU A 228 -13.40 18.58 1.14
CA LEU A 228 -12.40 18.82 2.16
C LEU A 228 -12.99 19.60 3.32
N ASP A 229 -12.66 19.14 4.51
CA ASP A 229 -12.92 19.91 5.72
C ASP A 229 -11.74 20.86 5.92
N ARG A 230 -11.98 22.15 5.73
CA ARG A 230 -10.93 23.17 5.81
C ARG A 230 -10.28 23.21 7.19
N ASP A 231 -11.07 22.96 8.23
CA ASP A 231 -10.60 22.98 9.62
C ASP A 231 -9.71 21.77 9.93
N GLN A 232 -9.78 20.72 9.11
CA GLN A 232 -8.99 19.48 9.24
C GLN A 232 -8.03 19.28 8.06
N SER A 233 -7.80 20.33 7.27
CA SER A 233 -6.86 20.29 6.14
C SER A 233 -5.43 19.95 6.59
N ALA A 234 -5.09 20.25 7.85
CA ALA A 234 -3.78 20.02 8.45
C ALA A 234 -3.63 18.68 9.20
N GLY A 235 -4.60 17.78 9.08
CA GLY A 235 -4.64 16.49 9.78
C GLY A 235 -5.86 16.34 10.70
N PRO A 236 -5.92 15.28 11.52
CA PRO A 236 -4.84 14.33 11.80
C PRO A 236 -4.54 13.38 10.61
N PHE A 237 -3.28 12.93 10.56
CA PHE A 237 -2.80 11.92 9.60
C PHE A 237 -2.58 10.60 10.31
N TYR A 238 -2.89 9.49 9.64
CA TYR A 238 -2.74 8.15 10.19
C TYR A 238 -2.11 7.24 9.15
N LEU A 239 -1.29 6.28 9.60
CA LEU A 239 -0.76 5.26 8.71
C LEU A 239 -1.93 4.44 8.13
N THR A 240 -1.96 4.31 6.81
CA THR A 240 -3.02 3.65 6.06
C THR A 240 -2.41 2.71 5.04
N PHE A 241 -2.88 1.46 5.02
CA PHE A 241 -2.51 0.48 4.00
C PHE A 241 -3.32 0.75 2.73
N THR A 242 -2.70 1.37 1.72
CA THR A 242 -3.42 1.76 0.49
C THR A 242 -3.64 0.60 -0.48
N ASP A 243 -2.90 -0.49 -0.33
CA ASP A 243 -2.96 -1.68 -1.19
C ASP A 243 -3.35 -2.95 -0.40
N THR A 244 -4.36 -2.82 0.47
CA THR A 244 -4.91 -4.01 1.14
C THR A 244 -5.85 -4.71 0.17
N HIS A 245 -5.59 -5.99 -0.12
CA HIS A 245 -6.50 -6.89 -0.81
C HIS A 245 -6.37 -8.32 -0.27
N GLN A 246 -7.22 -9.23 -0.74
CA GLN A 246 -7.36 -10.59 -0.19
C GLN A 246 -6.06 -11.44 -0.22
N SER A 247 -5.09 -11.13 -1.08
CA SER A 247 -3.83 -11.86 -1.14
C SER A 247 -2.78 -11.31 -0.16
N ASN A 248 -3.00 -10.11 0.36
CA ASN A 248 -2.13 -9.48 1.36
C ASN A 248 -2.56 -9.80 2.79
N ILE A 249 -3.65 -10.56 2.97
CA ILE A 249 -4.21 -10.95 4.26
C ILE A 249 -4.15 -12.47 4.40
N PHE A 250 -3.46 -12.93 5.44
CA PHE A 250 -3.45 -14.32 5.86
C PHE A 250 -4.43 -14.52 7.01
N VAL A 251 -5.24 -15.57 6.91
CA VAL A 251 -6.29 -15.89 7.87
C VAL A 251 -6.23 -17.33 8.31
N ASP A 252 -6.79 -17.62 9.49
CA ASP A 252 -7.05 -19.00 9.91
C ASP A 252 -8.36 -19.56 9.30
N HIS A 253 -8.71 -20.78 9.70
CA HIS A 253 -9.91 -21.47 9.23
C HIS A 253 -11.21 -20.71 9.50
N ASP A 254 -11.28 -19.77 10.43
CA ASP A 254 -12.49 -18.99 10.75
C ASP A 254 -12.43 -17.55 10.24
N TRP A 255 -11.46 -17.25 9.36
CA TRP A 255 -11.18 -15.91 8.84
C TRP A 255 -10.72 -14.89 9.89
N ASN A 256 -10.13 -15.34 11.01
CA ASN A 256 -9.39 -14.42 11.88
C ASN A 256 -8.06 -14.08 11.21
N ILE A 257 -7.74 -12.78 11.16
CA ILE A 257 -6.49 -12.29 10.57
C ILE A 257 -5.31 -12.75 11.42
N LYS A 258 -4.37 -13.44 10.78
CA LYS A 258 -3.14 -13.96 11.38
C LYS A 258 -1.90 -13.19 10.97
N TYR A 259 -1.86 -12.70 9.72
CA TYR A 259 -0.73 -11.89 9.22
C TYR A 259 -1.21 -10.95 8.10
N LEU A 260 -0.66 -9.73 8.08
CA LEU A 260 -0.67 -8.82 6.95
C LEU A 260 0.71 -8.82 6.30
N ILE A 261 0.74 -8.83 4.97
CA ILE A 261 1.98 -8.74 4.19
C ILE A 261 1.88 -7.60 3.17
N ASP A 262 3.00 -7.36 2.49
CA ASP A 262 3.10 -6.40 1.38
C ASP A 262 2.75 -4.95 1.81
N LEU A 263 3.56 -4.43 2.72
CA LEU A 263 3.30 -3.16 3.42
C LEU A 263 3.95 -1.95 2.73
N GLU A 264 4.50 -2.14 1.54
CA GLU A 264 5.35 -1.19 0.82
C GLU A 264 4.65 0.09 0.36
N TRP A 265 3.33 0.03 0.19
CA TRP A 265 2.50 1.17 -0.23
C TRP A 265 1.84 1.88 0.97
N ALA A 266 2.18 1.52 2.21
CA ALA A 266 1.61 2.17 3.38
C ALA A 266 2.03 3.65 3.43
N CYS A 267 1.05 4.52 3.64
CA CYS A 267 1.25 5.97 3.68
C CYS A 267 0.52 6.58 4.87
N ALA A 268 1.12 7.59 5.48
CA ALA A 268 0.43 8.52 6.35
C ALA A 268 -0.53 9.35 5.51
N LEU A 269 -1.83 9.14 5.69
CA LEU A 269 -2.91 9.81 4.96
C LEU A 269 -3.87 10.50 5.93
N PRO A 270 -4.57 11.57 5.51
CA PRO A 270 -5.56 12.21 6.34
C PRO A 270 -6.71 11.23 6.58
N TRP A 271 -7.32 11.31 7.76
CA TRP A 271 -8.44 10.44 8.11
C TRP A 271 -9.59 10.46 7.09
N GLN A 272 -9.77 11.58 6.38
CA GLN A 272 -10.77 11.74 5.31
C GLN A 272 -10.55 10.80 4.12
N LEU A 273 -9.30 10.36 3.93
CA LEU A 273 -8.91 9.39 2.91
C LEU A 273 -8.80 7.96 3.46
N GLN A 274 -9.04 7.74 4.75
CA GLN A 274 -9.16 6.39 5.32
C GLN A 274 -10.47 5.76 4.87
N ARG A 275 -10.45 5.12 3.71
CA ARG A 275 -11.57 4.31 3.24
C ARG A 275 -11.35 2.87 3.69
N VAL A 276 -12.36 2.27 4.32
CA VAL A 276 -12.44 0.81 4.39
C VAL A 276 -12.47 0.33 2.93
N PRO A 277 -11.59 -0.60 2.51
CA PRO A 277 -11.43 -0.93 1.10
C PRO A 277 -12.63 -1.75 0.59
N TYR A 278 -13.71 -1.04 0.32
CA TYR A 278 -15.04 -1.56 -0.01
C TYR A 278 -15.05 -2.39 -1.30
N TYR A 279 -14.14 -2.09 -2.23
CA TYR A 279 -14.15 -2.64 -3.60
C TYR A 279 -13.90 -4.16 -3.64
N TRP A 280 -12.89 -4.69 -2.95
CA TRP A 280 -12.64 -6.14 -2.93
C TRP A 280 -13.45 -6.89 -1.87
N LEU A 281 -13.87 -6.21 -0.80
CA LEU A 281 -14.71 -6.78 0.25
C LEU A 281 -16.12 -7.14 -0.24
N THR A 282 -16.59 -6.47 -1.29
CA THR A 282 -17.88 -6.76 -1.94
C THR A 282 -17.74 -7.53 -3.24
N SER A 283 -16.51 -7.63 -3.78
CA SER A 283 -16.24 -8.15 -5.13
C SER A 283 -17.08 -7.45 -6.21
N LYS A 284 -17.53 -6.22 -5.94
CA LYS A 284 -18.31 -5.39 -6.84
C LYS A 284 -17.45 -4.21 -7.29
N SER A 285 -17.40 -3.97 -8.59
CA SER A 285 -16.87 -2.72 -9.12
C SER A 285 -17.78 -1.55 -8.71
N VAL A 286 -17.26 -0.32 -8.69
CA VAL A 286 -18.08 0.86 -8.39
C VAL A 286 -19.23 1.02 -9.39
N ASP A 287 -19.00 0.65 -10.65
CA ASP A 287 -20.04 0.64 -11.69
C ASP A 287 -21.16 -0.38 -11.38
N SER A 288 -20.81 -1.50 -10.73
CA SER A 288 -21.77 -2.52 -10.29
C SER A 288 -22.63 -2.07 -9.10
N LEU A 289 -22.23 -1.02 -8.38
CA LEU A 289 -23.01 -0.47 -7.25
C LEU A 289 -24.10 0.50 -7.71
N LEU A 290 -23.89 1.18 -8.84
CA LEU A 290 -24.88 2.13 -9.38
C LEU A 290 -26.10 1.41 -9.96
N GLN A 291 -25.95 0.17 -10.42
CA GLN A 291 -27.06 -0.63 -10.98
C GLN A 291 -28.10 -1.05 -9.93
N GLU A 292 -27.78 -1.05 -8.63
CA GLU A 292 -28.74 -1.45 -7.58
C GLU A 292 -29.70 -0.33 -7.15
N ARG A 293 -29.56 0.89 -7.68
CA ARG A 293 -30.40 2.05 -7.29
C ARG A 293 -31.33 2.61 -8.36
N GLU A 294 -31.31 2.13 -9.60
CA GLU A 294 -32.25 2.63 -10.61
C GLU A 294 -33.53 1.77 -10.69
N PRO A 295 -34.73 2.31 -10.40
CA PRO A 295 -35.96 1.71 -10.86
C PRO A 295 -35.97 1.73 -12.40
N ARG A 296 -36.23 0.56 -12.98
CA ARG A 296 -36.27 0.29 -14.44
C ARG A 296 -36.94 1.43 -15.20
N GLY A 297 -36.20 2.17 -16.02
CA GLY A 297 -36.84 3.17 -16.88
C GLY A 297 -36.00 4.13 -17.73
N ILE A 298 -34.66 4.12 -17.70
CA ILE A 298 -33.87 5.05 -18.54
C ILE A 298 -32.70 4.32 -19.20
N GLN A 299 -32.49 4.55 -20.50
CA GLN A 299 -31.48 3.89 -21.33
C GLN A 299 -30.04 4.24 -20.90
N PRO A 300 -29.08 3.30 -21.01
CA PRO A 300 -27.73 3.47 -20.48
C PRO A 300 -26.84 4.27 -21.46
N GLY A 301 -26.56 5.52 -21.15
CA GLY A 301 -25.72 6.42 -21.96
C GLY A 301 -24.43 6.90 -21.29
N ALA A 302 -24.15 6.53 -20.04
CA ALA A 302 -22.95 6.98 -19.34
C ALA A 302 -22.32 5.82 -18.55
N ARG A 303 -21.28 5.21 -19.12
CA ARG A 303 -20.34 4.40 -18.31
C ARG A 303 -19.62 5.37 -17.38
N GLY A 304 -19.68 5.11 -16.08
CA GLY A 304 -19.00 5.91 -15.07
C GLY A 304 -17.51 5.99 -15.37
N VAL A 305 -16.98 7.20 -15.49
CA VAL A 305 -15.54 7.42 -15.53
C VAL A 305 -15.06 7.31 -14.07
N TYR A 306 -14.48 6.16 -13.73
CA TYR A 306 -13.82 5.99 -12.43
C TYR A 306 -12.51 6.77 -12.43
N VAL A 307 -12.54 7.98 -11.85
CA VAL A 307 -11.33 8.71 -11.49
C VAL A 307 -10.84 8.14 -10.17
N GLY A 308 -10.04 7.07 -10.24
CA GLY A 308 -9.30 6.59 -9.08
C GLY A 308 -8.27 7.64 -8.68
N LEU A 309 -8.59 8.39 -7.61
CA LEU A 309 -7.64 9.23 -6.87
C LEU A 309 -6.85 8.36 -5.88
#